data_AF-A0A7V5G819-F1
#
_entry.id   AF-A0A7V5G819-F1
#
_cell.length_a   1.000
_cell.length_b   1.000
_cell.length_c   1.000
_cell.angle_alpha   90.00
_cell.angle_beta   90.00
_cell.angle_gamma   90.00
#
_symmetry.space_group_name_H-M   'P 1'
#
loop_
_entity.id
_entity.type
_entity.pdbx_description
1 polymer ?
#
loop_
_entity_poly.entity_id
_entity_poly.type
_entity_poly.pdbx_seq_one_letter_code
_entity_poly.pdbx_strand_id
1 'polypeptide(L)' 'CCLDNDAVIKLGNVKEQSLKEIVYGKRATDMIEGFKKNMCSEEMCLKCSYKERFN' A
#
# COMPACT_ATOMS: atom_id res chain seq x y z
N CYS A 1 1.37 3.55 -3.72
CA CYS A 1 2.72 3.12 -4.18
C CYS A 1 3.06 3.91 -5.44
N CYS A 2 4.31 4.29 -5.71
CA CYS A 2 4.64 5.00 -6.97
C CYS A 2 4.35 4.17 -8.24
N LEU A 3 4.15 2.85 -8.08
CA LEU A 3 3.78 1.94 -9.16
C LEU A 3 2.26 1.86 -9.38
N ASP A 4 1.45 2.39 -8.46
CA ASP A 4 -0.02 2.38 -8.52
C ASP A 4 -0.56 3.53 -9.38
N ASN A 5 -0.25 3.48 -10.68
CA ASN A 5 -0.61 4.52 -11.64
C ASN A 5 -2.13 4.67 -11.83
N ASP A 6 -2.86 3.55 -11.75
CA ASP A 6 -4.32 3.53 -11.92
C ASP A 6 -5.07 3.84 -10.63
N ALA A 7 -4.34 4.18 -9.55
CA ALA A 7 -4.88 4.51 -8.23
C ALA A 7 -5.85 3.44 -7.68
N VAL A 8 -5.51 2.16 -7.86
CA VAL A 8 -6.34 1.03 -7.40
C VAL A 8 -6.27 0.85 -5.88
N ILE A 9 -5.14 1.20 -5.24
CA ILE A 9 -4.96 1.12 -3.79
C ILE A 9 -5.37 2.46 -3.15
N LYS A 10 -6.68 2.66 -2.99
CA LYS A 10 -7.24 3.84 -2.30
C LYS A 10 -7.01 3.77 -0.79
N LEU A 11 -6.13 4.61 -0.26
CA LEU A 11 -5.87 4.72 1.19
C LEU A 11 -6.79 5.71 1.90
N GLY A 12 -7.30 6.71 1.19
CA GLY A 12 -8.20 7.73 1.72
C GLY A 12 -8.16 9.02 0.90
N ASN A 13 -8.83 10.07 1.38
CA ASN A 13 -8.90 11.38 0.73
C ASN A 13 -8.60 12.50 1.73
N VAL A 14 -7.56 13.30 1.49
CA VAL A 14 -7.13 14.39 2.38
C VAL A 14 -8.14 15.53 2.52
N LYS A 15 -9.13 15.60 1.64
CA LYS A 15 -10.26 16.55 1.74
C LYS A 15 -11.31 16.10 2.76
N GLU A 16 -11.34 14.81 3.09
CA GLU A 16 -12.33 14.18 3.96
C GLU A 16 -11.73 13.70 5.28
N GLN A 17 -10.43 13.37 5.28
CA GLN A 17 -9.71 12.78 6.40
C GLN A 17 -8.35 13.47 6.56
N SER A 18 -7.84 13.57 7.78
CA SER A 18 -6.49 14.05 8.01
C SER A 18 -5.46 13.08 7.40
N LEU A 19 -4.30 13.61 6.99
CA LEU A 19 -3.22 12.77 6.48
C LEU A 19 -2.81 11.69 7.51
N LYS A 20 -2.84 12.04 8.81
CA LYS A 20 -2.55 11.11 9.92
C LYS A 20 -3.50 9.92 9.91
N GLU A 21 -4.80 10.14 9.77
CA GLU A 21 -5.80 9.06 9.71
C GLU A 21 -5.61 8.17 8.48
N ILE A 22 -5.20 8.73 7.35
CA ILE A 22 -4.97 7.98 6.12
C ILE A 22 -3.73 7.08 6.26
N VAL A 23 -2.59 7.64 6.69
CA VAL A 23 -1.32 6.90 6.74
C VAL A 23 -1.21 5.94 7.92
N TYR A 24 -1.90 6.21 9.02
CA TYR A 24 -2.02 5.30 10.17
C TYR A 24 -3.33 4.51 10.17
N GLY A 25 -4.10 4.59 9.09
CA GLY A 25 -5.30 3.80 8.91
C GLY A 25 -4.98 2.31 8.79
N LYS A 26 -5.99 1.47 9.04
CA LYS A 26 -5.84 0.01 9.06
C LYS A 26 -5.19 -0.54 7.78
N ARG A 27 -5.69 -0.14 6.61
CA ARG A 27 -5.20 -0.63 5.31
C ARG A 27 -3.71 -0.30 5.09
N ALA A 28 -3.32 0.96 5.28
CA ALA A 28 -1.93 1.39 5.14
C ALA A 28 -1.00 0.67 6.14
N THR A 29 -1.44 0.54 7.39
CA THR A 29 -0.70 -0.14 8.45
C THR A 29 -0.52 -1.63 8.14
N ASP A 30 -1.60 -2.32 7.73
CA ASP A 30 -1.55 -3.75 7.37
C ASP A 30 -0.60 -4.00 6.19
N MET A 31 -0.58 -3.11 5.18
CA MET A 31 0.37 -3.18 4.07
C MET A 31 1.82 -3.06 4.54
N ILE A 32 2.10 -2.07 5.39
CA ILE A 32 3.45 -1.84 5.94
C ILE A 32 3.90 -3.05 6.78
N GLU A 33 3.05 -3.54 7.67
CA GLU A 33 3.35 -4.70 8.51
C GLU A 33 3.49 -6.00 7.70
N GLY A 34 2.71 -6.14 6.63
CA GLY A 34 2.86 -7.22 5.65
C GLY A 34 4.24 -7.19 4.98
N PHE A 35 4.63 -6.04 4.42
CA PHE A 35 5.92 -5.91 3.75
C PHE A 35 7.11 -6.20 4.68
N LYS A 36 7.06 -5.75 5.95
CA LYS A 36 8.08 -6.11 6.96
C LYS A 36 8.23 -7.63 7.17
N LYS A 37 7.17 -8.39 6.90
CA LYS A 37 7.13 -9.85 7.04
C LYS A 37 7.22 -10.59 5.70
N ASN A 38 7.61 -9.91 4.62
CA ASN A 38 7.61 -10.45 3.25
C ASN A 38 6.24 -10.99 2.78
N MET A 39 5.15 -10.39 3.26
CA MET A 39 3.78 -10.74 2.87
C MET A 39 3.12 -9.57 2.13
N CYS A 40 2.48 -9.86 1.01
CA CYS A 40 1.69 -8.88 0.27
C CYS A 40 0.19 -9.14 0.50
N SER A 41 -0.58 -8.12 0.84
CA SER A 41 -2.03 -8.22 1.07
C SER A 41 -2.88 -7.67 -0.09
N GLU A 42 -2.36 -6.68 -0.82
CA GLU A 42 -3.07 -6.04 -1.92
C GLU A 42 -2.89 -6.84 -3.22
N GLU A 43 -3.97 -6.99 -4.00
CA GLU A 43 -3.97 -7.76 -5.26
C GLU A 43 -2.89 -7.29 -6.23
N MET A 44 -2.73 -5.98 -6.35
CA MET A 44 -1.70 -5.36 -7.18
C MET A 44 -0.29 -5.76 -6.72
N CYS A 45 -0.04 -5.77 -5.41
CA CYS A 45 1.26 -6.14 -4.84
C CYS A 45 1.57 -7.63 -5.03
N LEU A 46 0.56 -8.50 -4.99
CA LEU A 46 0.72 -9.93 -5.29
C LEU A 46 1.23 -10.16 -6.72
N LYS A 47 0.71 -9.41 -7.69
CA LYS A 47 1.09 -9.50 -9.11
C LYS A 47 2.31 -8.63 -9.50
N CYS A 48 2.73 -7.71 -8.64
CA CYS A 48 3.82 -6.78 -8.91
C CYS A 48 5.17 -7.51 -9.02
N SER A 49 5.87 -7.36 -10.15
CA SER A 49 7.22 -7.93 -10.36
C SER A 49 8.35 -7.06 -9.80
N TYR A 50 8.08 -5.80 -9.42
CA TYR A 50 9.11 -4.89 -8.88
C TYR A 50 9.79 -5.44 -7.61
N LYS A 51 9.09 -6.28 -6.84
CA LYS A 51 9.66 -6.95 -5.66
C LYS A 51 10.80 -7.93 -6.02
N GLU A 52 10.87 -8.38 -7.26
CA GLU A 52 11.92 -9.29 -7.76
C GLU A 52 13.17 -8.52 -8.23
N ARG A 53 13.13 -7.18 -8.28
CA ARG A 53 14.25 -6.34 -8.75
C ARG A 53 15.44 -6.36 -7.78
N PHE A 54 15.20 -6.62 -6.50
CA PHE A 54 16.19 -6.55 -5.44
C PHE A 54 16.49 -7.96 -4.94
N ASN A 55 17.21 -8.72 -5.76
CA ASN A 55 17.78 -10.02 -5.40
C ASN A 55 19.28 -9.90 -5.20
#